data_AF-D8PNJ3-F1
#
_entry.id   AF-D8PNJ3-F1
#
_cell.length_a   1.000
_cell.length_b   1.000
_cell.length_c   1.000
_cell.angle_alpha   90.00
_cell.angle_beta   90.00
_cell.angle_gamma   90.00
#
_symmetry.space_group_name_H-M   'P 1'
#
loop_
_entity.id
_entity.type
_entity.pdbx_description
1 polymer ?
#
loop_
_entity_poly.entity_id
_entity_poly.type
_entity_poly.pdbx_seq_one_letter_code
_entity_poly.pdbx_strand_id
1 'polypeptide(L)'
;MNVKVVERTKVVLDRVPAPSQSASQAGSTAGPSSSQSQPRAENAQTSDPLQIAAQIYPWLYMTSTLEKAFGDSERAAEAEIEAFARDLAQDEEEIRDEKVRWESERFVEFCDSLSSTPKGHLHVLQDLPEIIQSYLRHGKEADTWERKALDMAMSQIGTGPAAGNTREGENEAAEDGQAEEERLEGAYQQQLTDLQDAIDRIEGLVEDAGALEGRIQGVIDAVAPPPPAVAPPSPPSSVKSLDDDTPTAADPTSHPLLTPLQQLLPLLSLRSDNLKLALELVDGAREGAAMNLRAISLGLY
;
A
#
# COMPACT_ATOMS: atom_id res chain seq x y z
N MET A 1 -15.94 -20.36 -8.47
CA MET A 1 -14.61 -19.85 -8.10
C MET A 1 -14.32 -18.67 -9.02
N ASN A 2 -14.33 -17.44 -8.48
CA ASN A 2 -14.10 -16.23 -9.27
C ASN A 2 -12.58 -16.03 -9.45
N VAL A 3 -12.10 -16.28 -10.66
CA VAL A 3 -10.72 -15.99 -11.04
C VAL A 3 -10.64 -14.49 -11.32
N LYS A 4 -10.02 -13.73 -10.41
CA LYS A 4 -9.71 -12.32 -10.65
C LYS A 4 -8.72 -12.24 -11.80
N VAL A 5 -9.11 -11.53 -12.86
CA VAL A 5 -8.22 -11.15 -13.96
C VAL A 5 -7.22 -10.15 -13.38
N VAL A 6 -5.98 -10.59 -13.20
CA VAL A 6 -4.86 -9.72 -12.82
C VAL A 6 -4.48 -8.95 -14.08
N GLU A 7 -4.79 -7.65 -14.11
CA GLU A 7 -4.30 -6.75 -15.14
C GLU A 7 -2.77 -6.70 -15.04
N ARG A 8 -2.10 -7.23 -16.07
CA ARG A 8 -0.65 -7.21 -16.18
C ARG A 8 -0.21 -5.77 -16.44
N THR A 9 0.30 -5.12 -15.42
CA THR A 9 1.01 -3.84 -15.53
C THR A 9 2.17 -4.02 -16.51
N LYS A 10 2.11 -3.30 -17.63
CA LYS A 10 3.14 -3.30 -18.66
C LYS A 10 4.35 -2.54 -18.11
N VAL A 11 5.26 -3.22 -17.43
CA VAL A 11 6.54 -2.64 -17.01
C VAL A 11 7.37 -2.44 -18.27
N VAL A 12 7.43 -1.20 -18.74
CA VAL A 12 8.38 -0.77 -19.78
C VAL A 12 9.75 -0.78 -19.10
N LEU A 13 10.46 -1.91 -19.18
CA LEU A 13 11.88 -1.96 -18.89
C LEU A 13 12.60 -1.21 -20.01
N ASP A 14 12.87 0.08 -19.78
CA ASP A 14 13.91 0.85 -20.46
C ASP A 14 15.28 0.27 -20.06
N ARG A 15 15.55 -0.99 -20.44
CA ARG A 15 16.90 -1.53 -20.39
C ARG A 15 17.58 -1.09 -21.67
N VAL A 16 18.19 0.10 -21.60
CA VAL A 16 19.12 0.60 -22.62
C VAL A 16 20.15 -0.50 -22.89
N PRO A 17 20.15 -1.13 -24.08
CA PRO A 17 21.17 -2.10 -24.40
C PRO A 17 22.51 -1.35 -24.52
N ALA A 18 23.50 -1.80 -23.76
CA ALA A 18 24.87 -1.36 -23.91
C ALA A 18 25.29 -1.55 -25.38
N PRO A 19 25.85 -0.53 -26.06
CA PRO A 19 26.19 -0.64 -27.46
C PRO A 19 27.42 -1.54 -27.63
N SER A 20 27.18 -2.81 -27.98
CA SER A 20 28.19 -3.63 -28.63
C SER A 20 28.49 -3.02 -29.99
N GLN A 21 29.62 -2.29 -30.02
CA GLN A 21 30.29 -1.83 -31.21
C GLN A 21 30.57 -3.03 -32.12
N SER A 22 29.81 -3.18 -33.21
CA SER A 22 30.23 -3.91 -34.42
C SER A 22 29.18 -3.72 -35.52
N ALA A 23 29.26 -2.58 -36.20
CA ALA A 23 28.95 -2.45 -37.63
C ALA A 23 29.26 -1.02 -38.08
N SER A 24 30.55 -0.74 -38.22
CA SER A 24 30.95 0.27 -39.20
C SER A 24 30.64 -0.25 -40.60
N GLN A 25 30.21 0.66 -41.47
CA GLN A 25 30.04 0.54 -42.92
C GLN A 25 28.69 0.02 -43.44
N ALA A 26 27.80 0.96 -43.73
CA ALA A 26 27.47 1.35 -45.10
C ALA A 26 26.72 2.69 -45.01
N GLY A 27 27.32 3.80 -45.44
CA GLY A 27 27.39 4.09 -46.86
C GLY A 27 26.13 4.84 -47.28
N SER A 28 26.09 6.14 -46.97
CA SER A 28 25.15 7.08 -47.56
C SER A 28 25.19 6.98 -49.09
N THR A 29 24.17 6.40 -49.70
CA THR A 29 23.89 6.60 -51.13
C THR A 29 22.80 7.64 -51.26
N ALA A 30 23.23 8.82 -51.72
CA ALA A 30 22.40 9.89 -52.21
C ALA A 30 21.31 9.36 -53.15
N GLY A 31 20.06 9.72 -52.88
CA GLY A 31 18.94 9.42 -53.76
C GLY A 31 19.06 10.20 -55.07
N PRO A 32 19.02 9.55 -56.24
CA PRO A 32 18.74 10.24 -57.49
C PRO A 32 17.26 10.62 -57.51
N SER A 33 16.97 11.92 -57.56
CA SER A 33 15.67 12.45 -57.96
C SER A 33 15.38 12.02 -59.40
N SER A 34 14.70 10.89 -59.53
CA SER A 34 14.15 10.40 -60.79
C SER A 34 12.72 10.88 -60.93
N SER A 35 12.52 11.87 -61.79
CA SER A 35 11.23 12.33 -62.29
C SER A 35 10.56 11.18 -63.05
N GLN A 36 9.76 10.38 -62.35
CA GLN A 36 8.99 9.29 -62.95
C GLN A 36 7.78 9.88 -63.69
N SER A 37 7.95 10.14 -64.98
CA SER A 37 6.87 10.35 -65.93
C SER A 37 5.95 9.12 -65.93
N GLN A 38 4.71 9.30 -65.49
CA GLN A 38 3.64 8.30 -65.56
C GLN A 38 3.46 7.83 -67.02
N PRO A 39 3.69 6.55 -67.34
CA PRO A 39 3.26 6.03 -68.63
C PRO A 39 1.73 5.96 -68.64
N ARG A 40 1.15 6.66 -69.62
CA ARG A 40 -0.26 6.63 -69.97
C ARG A 40 -0.66 5.19 -70.24
N ALA A 41 -1.55 4.65 -69.40
CA ALA A 41 -2.13 3.32 -69.54
C ALA A 41 -2.98 3.26 -70.82
N GLU A 42 -2.35 2.90 -71.94
CA GLU A 42 -3.07 2.31 -73.05
C GLU A 42 -3.30 0.84 -72.71
N ASN A 43 -4.57 0.43 -72.74
CA ASN A 43 -5.06 -0.90 -72.42
C ASN A 43 -4.50 -1.93 -73.41
N ALA A 44 -3.24 -2.34 -73.23
CA ALA A 44 -2.71 -3.53 -73.86
C ALA A 44 -3.38 -4.73 -73.19
N GLN A 45 -4.31 -5.35 -73.92
CA GLN A 45 -4.90 -6.64 -73.59
C GLN A 45 -3.77 -7.68 -73.54
N THR A 46 -3.13 -7.85 -72.39
CA THR A 46 -2.22 -8.95 -72.11
C THR A 46 -3.05 -10.19 -71.81
N SER A 47 -3.61 -10.80 -72.86
CA SER A 47 -4.31 -12.09 -72.79
C SER A 47 -3.35 -13.29 -72.78
N ASP A 48 -2.04 -13.06 -72.66
CA ASP A 48 -1.06 -14.12 -72.44
C ASP A 48 -0.93 -14.43 -70.94
N PRO A 49 -1.48 -15.57 -70.46
CA PRO A 49 -1.38 -15.97 -69.06
C PRO A 49 0.06 -16.11 -68.58
N LEU A 50 1.03 -16.34 -69.48
CA LEU A 50 2.44 -16.47 -69.12
C LEU A 50 3.06 -15.11 -68.71
N GLN A 51 2.64 -14.01 -69.36
CA GLN A 51 3.13 -12.67 -69.02
C GLN A 51 2.56 -12.20 -67.68
N ILE A 52 1.29 -12.49 -67.41
CA ILE A 52 0.64 -12.22 -66.12
C ILE A 52 1.35 -13.03 -65.01
N ALA A 53 1.58 -14.32 -65.24
CA ALA A 53 2.33 -15.16 -64.33
C ALA A 53 3.73 -14.59 -64.03
N ALA A 54 4.50 -14.23 -65.06
CA ALA A 54 5.85 -13.70 -64.88
C ALA A 54 5.91 -12.39 -64.06
N GLN A 55 4.84 -11.60 -64.05
CA GLN A 55 4.74 -10.39 -63.24
C GLN A 55 4.30 -10.66 -61.80
N ILE A 56 3.37 -11.60 -61.59
CA ILE A 56 2.79 -11.86 -60.26
C ILE A 56 3.68 -12.79 -59.41
N TYR A 57 4.31 -13.80 -60.01
CA TYR A 57 5.09 -14.80 -59.26
C TYR A 57 6.26 -14.20 -58.45
N PRO A 58 7.05 -13.23 -58.95
CA PRO A 58 8.10 -12.62 -58.15
C PRO A 58 7.55 -11.91 -56.90
N TRP A 59 6.42 -11.22 -57.03
CA TRP A 59 5.79 -10.53 -55.91
C TRP A 59 5.24 -11.54 -54.89
N LEU A 60 4.56 -12.60 -55.34
CA LEU A 60 4.05 -13.66 -54.46
C LEU A 60 5.19 -14.40 -53.73
N TYR A 61 6.30 -14.65 -54.43
CA TYR A 61 7.49 -15.24 -53.83
C TYR A 61 8.11 -14.31 -52.78
N MET A 62 8.21 -13.01 -53.07
CA MET A 62 8.71 -12.01 -52.11
C MET A 62 7.81 -11.90 -50.88
N THR A 63 6.49 -11.82 -51.03
CA THR A 63 5.58 -11.73 -49.88
C THR A 63 5.65 -13.00 -49.04
N SER A 64 5.67 -14.18 -49.68
CA SER A 64 5.81 -15.46 -48.98
C SER A 64 7.14 -15.59 -48.23
N THR A 65 8.25 -15.15 -48.83
CA THR A 65 9.56 -15.19 -48.17
C THR A 65 9.66 -14.19 -47.02
N LEU A 66 9.05 -13.01 -47.13
CA LEU A 66 8.94 -12.03 -46.04
C LEU A 66 8.05 -12.55 -44.91
N GLU A 67 6.87 -13.10 -45.20
CA GLU A 67 5.99 -13.72 -44.21
C GLU A 67 6.71 -14.83 -43.45
N LYS A 68 7.48 -15.66 -44.16
CA LYS A 68 8.31 -16.69 -43.53
C LYS A 68 9.37 -16.07 -42.62
N ALA A 69 10.11 -15.06 -43.09
CA ALA A 69 11.13 -14.39 -42.29
C ALA A 69 10.53 -13.72 -41.03
N PHE A 70 9.35 -13.09 -41.15
CA PHE A 70 8.62 -12.54 -40.02
C PHE A 70 8.21 -13.63 -39.03
N GLY A 71 7.60 -14.72 -39.49
CA GLY A 71 7.21 -15.83 -38.62
C GLY A 71 8.40 -16.52 -37.95
N ASP A 72 9.55 -16.60 -38.62
CA ASP A 72 10.78 -17.14 -38.03
C ASP A 72 11.35 -16.17 -36.97
N SER A 73 11.32 -14.85 -37.23
CA SER A 73 11.74 -13.84 -36.26
C SER A 73 10.80 -13.73 -35.05
N GLU A 74 9.49 -13.90 -35.26
CA GLU A 74 8.46 -13.89 -34.21
C GLU A 74 8.67 -15.09 -33.28
N ARG A 75 8.81 -16.30 -33.84
CA ARG A 75 9.12 -17.51 -33.06
C ARG A 75 10.44 -17.41 -32.30
N ALA A 76 11.46 -16.79 -32.89
CA ALA A 76 12.74 -16.57 -32.22
C ALA A 76 12.59 -15.58 -31.04
N ALA A 77 11.86 -14.48 -31.22
CA ALA A 77 11.60 -13.51 -30.17
C ALA A 77 10.74 -14.10 -29.05
N GLU A 78 9.72 -14.89 -29.36
CA GLU A 78 8.91 -15.61 -28.36
C GLU A 78 9.75 -16.59 -27.56
N ALA A 79 10.62 -17.36 -28.21
CA ALA A 79 11.53 -18.28 -27.53
C ALA A 79 12.53 -17.57 -26.61
N GLU A 80 13.03 -16.39 -27.02
CA GLU A 80 13.90 -15.55 -26.19
C GLU A 80 13.16 -14.98 -24.98
N ILE A 81 11.93 -14.49 -25.16
CA ILE A 81 11.09 -14.00 -24.06
C ILE A 81 10.77 -15.14 -23.07
N GLU A 82 10.46 -16.33 -23.56
CA GLU A 82 10.20 -17.49 -22.71
C GLU A 82 11.46 -17.95 -21.96
N ALA A 83 12.63 -17.90 -22.61
CA ALA A 83 13.90 -18.16 -21.94
C ALA A 83 14.17 -17.14 -20.83
N PHE A 84 14.04 -15.85 -21.12
CA PHE A 84 14.22 -14.79 -20.13
C PHE A 84 13.22 -14.90 -18.97
N ALA A 85 11.96 -15.24 -19.25
CA ALA A 85 10.96 -15.45 -18.22
C ALA A 85 11.28 -16.64 -17.30
N ARG A 86 11.88 -17.71 -17.85
CA ARG A 86 12.36 -18.86 -17.05
C ARG A 86 13.56 -18.49 -16.19
N ASP A 87 14.53 -17.77 -16.76
CA ASP A 87 15.72 -17.32 -16.02
C ASP A 87 15.32 -16.38 -14.88
N LEU A 88 14.40 -15.44 -15.12
CA LEU A 88 13.91 -14.53 -14.08
C LEU A 88 13.11 -15.27 -12.98
N ALA A 89 12.34 -16.29 -13.35
CA ALA A 89 11.64 -17.12 -12.36
C ALA A 89 12.62 -17.91 -11.47
N GLN A 90 13.75 -18.35 -12.03
CA GLN A 90 14.82 -19.00 -11.28
C GLN A 90 15.51 -18.01 -10.33
N ASP A 91 15.89 -16.83 -10.83
CA ASP A 91 16.49 -15.78 -10.00
C ASP A 91 15.57 -15.37 -8.84
N GLU A 92 14.26 -15.26 -9.10
CA GLU A 92 13.25 -14.96 -8.07
C GLU A 92 13.13 -16.08 -7.02
N GLU A 93 13.34 -17.34 -7.40
CA GLU A 93 13.37 -18.47 -6.48
C GLU A 93 14.63 -18.45 -5.62
N GLU A 94 15.80 -18.20 -6.23
CA GLU A 94 17.08 -18.08 -5.52
C GLU A 94 17.04 -16.94 -4.49
N ILE A 95 16.54 -15.76 -4.87
CA ILE A 95 16.37 -14.62 -3.95
C ILE A 95 15.40 -14.97 -2.80
N ARG A 96 14.34 -15.73 -3.08
CA ARG A 96 13.38 -16.15 -2.05
C ARG A 96 14.05 -17.08 -1.05
N ASP A 97 14.85 -18.03 -1.52
CA ASP A 97 15.56 -18.99 -0.68
C ASP A 97 16.65 -18.29 0.16
N GLU A 98 17.42 -17.37 -0.44
CA GLU A 98 18.39 -16.54 0.29
C GLU A 98 17.71 -15.70 1.37
N LYS A 99 16.56 -15.10 1.07
CA LYS A 99 15.79 -14.34 2.06
C LYS A 99 15.33 -15.23 3.22
N VAL A 100 14.80 -16.42 2.94
CA VAL A 100 14.38 -17.37 3.97
C VAL A 100 15.56 -17.79 4.83
N ARG A 101 16.71 -18.07 4.23
CA ARG A 101 17.93 -18.41 4.96
C ARG A 101 18.37 -17.26 5.86
N TRP A 102 18.46 -16.04 5.33
CA TRP A 102 18.86 -14.86 6.08
C TRP A 102 17.90 -14.57 7.25
N GLU A 103 16.59 -14.68 7.02
CA GLU A 103 15.58 -14.55 8.08
C GLU A 103 15.74 -15.65 9.15
N SER A 104 16.08 -16.87 8.76
CA SER A 104 16.33 -17.96 9.71
C SER A 104 17.60 -17.75 10.53
N GLU A 105 18.70 -17.27 9.91
CA GLU A 105 19.96 -16.97 10.59
C GLU A 105 19.75 -15.86 11.62
N ARG A 106 19.08 -14.77 11.22
CA ARG A 106 18.69 -13.68 12.12
C ARG A 106 17.76 -14.14 13.24
N PHE A 107 16.87 -15.11 13.00
CA PHE A 107 15.99 -15.67 14.03
C PHE A 107 16.75 -16.55 15.03
N VAL A 108 17.75 -17.30 14.58
CA VAL A 108 18.63 -18.08 15.46
C VAL A 108 19.49 -17.16 16.32
N GLU A 109 20.13 -16.15 15.71
CA GLU A 109 20.87 -15.12 16.45
C GLU A 109 19.99 -14.43 17.49
N PHE A 110 18.72 -14.19 17.14
CA PHE A 110 17.74 -13.67 18.06
C PHE A 110 17.47 -14.64 19.23
N CYS A 111 17.19 -15.92 18.98
CA CYS A 111 17.00 -16.92 20.03
C CYS A 111 18.24 -17.05 20.93
N ASP A 112 19.43 -17.02 20.35
CA ASP A 112 20.70 -17.08 21.08
C ASP A 112 20.86 -15.83 21.96
N SER A 113 20.53 -14.65 21.45
CA SER A 113 20.54 -13.40 22.23
C SER A 113 19.59 -13.48 23.43
N LEU A 114 18.39 -14.04 23.26
CA LEU A 114 17.44 -14.26 24.35
C LEU A 114 17.95 -15.27 25.38
N SER A 115 18.66 -16.31 24.95
CA SER A 115 19.25 -17.29 25.86
C SER A 115 20.43 -16.72 26.67
N SER A 116 21.13 -15.74 26.10
CA SER A 116 22.30 -15.08 26.70
C SER A 116 21.92 -14.00 27.72
N THR A 117 20.69 -13.48 27.67
CA THR A 117 20.24 -12.47 28.63
C THR A 117 20.22 -13.04 30.05
N PRO A 118 20.79 -12.32 31.05
CA PRO A 118 20.81 -12.78 32.43
C PRO A 118 19.39 -13.04 32.94
N LYS A 119 19.24 -14.08 33.79
CA LYS A 119 17.99 -14.73 34.24
C LYS A 119 16.82 -13.80 34.68
N GLY A 120 17.05 -12.50 34.84
CA GLY A 120 16.01 -11.50 35.13
C GLY A 120 15.15 -11.07 33.93
N HIS A 121 15.65 -11.10 32.69
CA HIS A 121 14.91 -10.57 31.53
C HIS A 121 13.93 -11.56 30.89
N LEU A 122 13.96 -12.84 31.30
CA LEU A 122 13.09 -13.88 30.72
C LEU A 122 11.59 -13.59 30.94
N HIS A 123 11.24 -12.96 32.07
CA HIS A 123 9.86 -12.58 32.37
C HIS A 123 9.32 -11.52 31.41
N VAL A 124 10.17 -10.57 31.02
CA VAL A 124 9.80 -9.49 30.09
C VAL A 124 9.48 -10.07 28.71
N LEU A 125 10.23 -11.08 28.29
CA LEU A 125 10.00 -11.79 27.02
C LEU A 125 8.76 -12.68 27.05
N GLN A 126 8.35 -13.15 28.24
CA GLN A 126 7.13 -13.94 28.40
C GLN A 126 5.87 -13.10 28.15
N ASP A 127 5.91 -11.81 28.48
CA ASP A 127 4.78 -10.89 28.29
C ASP A 127 4.73 -10.30 26.88
N LEU A 128 5.85 -10.36 26.14
CA LEU A 128 5.98 -9.76 24.81
C LEU A 128 4.93 -10.27 23.79
N PRO A 129 4.63 -11.58 23.67
CA PRO A 129 3.59 -12.06 22.78
C PRO A 129 2.21 -11.47 23.11
N GLU A 130 1.90 -11.31 24.40
CA GLU A 130 0.64 -10.73 24.84
C GLU A 130 0.56 -9.24 24.51
N ILE A 131 1.66 -8.50 24.69
CA ILE A 131 1.78 -7.08 24.30
C ILE A 131 1.58 -6.91 22.80
N ILE A 132 2.24 -7.74 21.98
CA ILE A 132 2.10 -7.69 20.52
C ILE A 132 0.67 -8.02 20.09
N GLN A 133 0.05 -9.05 20.69
CA GLN A 133 -1.35 -9.38 20.40
C GLN A 133 -2.29 -8.26 20.80
N SER A 134 -2.07 -7.63 21.95
CA SER A 134 -2.83 -6.48 22.42
C SER A 134 -2.69 -5.30 21.47
N TYR A 135 -1.47 -5.02 20.98
CA TYR A 135 -1.21 -3.99 19.97
C TYR A 135 -1.94 -4.24 18.65
N LEU A 136 -1.89 -5.47 18.15
CA LEU A 136 -2.57 -5.83 16.90
C LEU A 136 -4.09 -5.80 17.04
N ARG A 137 -4.62 -6.20 18.19
CA ARG A 137 -6.05 -6.13 18.50
C ARG A 137 -6.51 -4.68 18.61
N HIS A 138 -5.81 -3.88 19.39
CA HIS A 138 -6.05 -2.45 19.57
C HIS A 138 -6.05 -1.73 18.22
N GLY A 139 -5.06 -1.96 17.36
CA GLY A 139 -5.00 -1.36 16.03
C GLY A 139 -6.22 -1.67 15.15
N LYS A 140 -6.73 -2.91 15.18
CA LYS A 140 -7.94 -3.29 14.42
C LYS A 140 -9.21 -2.65 14.98
N GLU A 141 -9.32 -2.58 16.29
CA GLU A 141 -10.46 -1.96 16.97
C GLU A 141 -10.47 -0.45 16.73
N ALA A 142 -9.31 0.21 16.83
CA ALA A 142 -9.12 1.63 16.51
C ALA A 142 -9.52 1.95 15.06
N ASP A 143 -8.96 1.23 14.06
CA ASP A 143 -9.31 1.43 12.65
C ASP A 143 -10.83 1.27 12.39
N THR A 144 -11.50 0.38 13.14
CA THR A 144 -12.93 0.14 13.00
C THR A 144 -13.73 1.32 13.55
N TRP A 145 -13.34 1.85 14.70
CA TRP A 145 -14.04 2.96 15.34
C TRP A 145 -13.74 4.31 14.70
N GLU A 146 -12.53 4.55 14.19
CA GLU A 146 -12.21 5.74 13.38
C GLU A 146 -13.14 5.84 12.15
N ARG A 147 -13.36 4.74 11.43
CA ARG A 147 -14.27 4.71 10.28
C ARG A 147 -15.72 4.92 10.69
N LYS A 148 -16.16 4.30 11.79
CA LYS A 148 -17.53 4.46 12.31
C LYS A 148 -17.78 5.89 12.77
N ALA A 149 -16.83 6.50 13.47
CA ALA A 149 -16.90 7.90 13.91
C ALA A 149 -17.07 8.84 12.71
N LEU A 150 -16.29 8.62 11.65
CA LEU A 150 -16.41 9.39 10.41
C LEU A 150 -17.77 9.17 9.72
N ASP A 151 -18.28 7.93 9.66
CA ASP A 151 -19.60 7.62 9.09
C ASP A 151 -20.73 8.28 9.89
N MET A 152 -20.67 8.23 11.22
CA MET A 152 -21.62 8.91 12.11
C MET A 152 -21.60 10.43 11.90
N ALA A 153 -20.41 11.03 11.79
CA ALA A 153 -20.26 12.47 11.52
C ALA A 153 -20.79 12.85 10.12
N MET A 154 -20.52 12.04 9.09
CA MET A 154 -21.04 12.28 7.74
C MET A 154 -22.56 12.12 7.66
N SER A 155 -23.13 11.16 8.40
CA SER A 155 -24.57 10.97 8.50
C SER A 155 -25.27 12.23 9.03
N GLN A 156 -24.68 12.90 10.04
CA GLN A 156 -25.22 14.17 10.56
C GLN A 156 -25.17 15.32 9.55
N ILE A 157 -24.15 15.37 8.69
CA ILE A 157 -24.05 16.41 7.65
C ILE A 157 -25.12 16.20 6.58
N GLY A 158 -25.43 14.94 6.24
CA GLY A 158 -26.42 14.57 5.23
C GLY A 158 -27.88 14.66 5.69
N THR A 159 -28.15 14.57 7.00
CA THR A 159 -29.49 14.70 7.58
C THR A 159 -29.94 16.15 7.77
N GLY A 160 -29.15 17.12 7.30
CA GLY A 160 -29.64 18.48 7.11
C GLY A 160 -30.98 18.45 6.36
N PRO A 161 -31.98 19.23 6.80
CA PRO A 161 -33.35 19.04 6.37
C PRO A 161 -33.42 19.15 4.85
N ALA A 162 -33.64 18.02 4.20
CA ALA A 162 -34.08 17.94 2.81
C ALA A 162 -35.53 18.44 2.71
N ALA A 163 -35.79 19.62 3.30
CA ALA A 163 -37.02 20.38 3.30
C ALA A 163 -37.22 21.06 1.94
N GLY A 164 -37.24 20.26 0.88
CA GLY A 164 -37.33 20.79 -0.47
C GLY A 164 -37.69 19.73 -1.50
N ASN A 165 -38.84 19.06 -1.33
CA ASN A 165 -39.68 18.72 -2.50
C ASN A 165 -41.07 18.13 -2.20
N THR A 166 -41.46 17.93 -0.94
CA THR A 166 -42.84 17.48 -0.65
C THR A 166 -43.79 18.68 -0.58
N ARG A 167 -43.98 19.37 -1.70
CA ARG A 167 -45.03 20.37 -1.86
C ARG A 167 -45.97 19.88 -2.94
N GLU A 168 -47.07 19.24 -2.51
CA GLU A 168 -48.39 19.21 -3.15
C GLU A 168 -49.23 18.08 -2.55
N GLY A 169 -49.96 18.38 -1.47
CA GLY A 169 -50.86 17.42 -0.82
C GLY A 169 -51.53 17.94 0.45
N GLU A 170 -51.77 19.25 0.56
CA GLU A 170 -52.52 19.85 1.67
C GLU A 170 -53.99 19.44 1.52
N ASN A 171 -54.52 18.56 2.40
CA ASN A 171 -55.86 18.71 3.01
C ASN A 171 -56.41 17.54 3.87
N GLU A 172 -55.71 16.42 4.11
CA GLU A 172 -56.31 15.31 4.90
C GLU A 172 -55.53 14.79 6.15
N ALA A 173 -54.43 15.41 6.59
CA ALA A 173 -53.49 14.76 7.53
C ALA A 173 -53.22 15.49 8.88
N ALA A 174 -54.23 15.97 9.61
CA ALA A 174 -54.00 16.64 10.90
C ALA A 174 -53.81 15.68 12.10
N GLU A 175 -54.27 14.43 12.04
CA GLU A 175 -54.07 13.43 13.11
C GLU A 175 -52.77 12.62 12.97
N ASP A 176 -52.11 12.63 11.80
CA ASP A 176 -50.91 11.81 11.54
C ASP A 176 -49.60 12.48 12.02
N GLY A 177 -49.62 13.80 12.24
CA GLY A 177 -48.41 14.57 12.59
C GLY A 177 -47.81 14.25 13.96
N GLN A 178 -48.64 13.95 14.97
CA GLN A 178 -48.14 13.62 16.31
C GLN A 178 -47.40 12.28 16.35
N ALA A 179 -47.86 11.30 15.57
CA ALA A 179 -47.21 10.00 15.49
C ALA A 179 -45.87 10.08 14.73
N GLU A 180 -45.78 10.95 13.72
CA GLU A 180 -44.53 11.21 13.02
C GLU A 180 -43.51 11.94 13.90
N GLU A 181 -43.95 12.93 14.68
CA GLU A 181 -43.12 13.64 15.66
C GLU A 181 -42.55 12.68 16.72
N GLU A 182 -43.38 11.85 17.36
CA GLU A 182 -42.93 10.86 18.34
C GLU A 182 -41.93 9.87 17.74
N ARG A 183 -42.15 9.46 16.48
CA ARG A 183 -41.23 8.56 15.76
C ARG A 183 -39.88 9.24 15.48
N LEU A 184 -39.89 10.50 15.08
CA LEU A 184 -38.68 11.27 14.83
C LEU A 184 -37.90 11.50 16.13
N GLU A 185 -38.58 11.92 17.20
CA GLU A 185 -37.97 12.10 18.53
C GLU A 185 -37.33 10.81 19.02
N GLY A 186 -38.02 9.67 18.90
CA GLY A 186 -37.48 8.35 19.26
C GLY A 186 -36.24 7.98 18.44
N ALA A 187 -36.20 8.30 17.15
CA ALA A 187 -35.04 8.04 16.31
C ALA A 187 -33.81 8.89 16.72
N TYR A 188 -34.01 10.17 17.05
CA TYR A 188 -32.93 11.04 17.53
C TYR A 188 -32.43 10.63 18.93
N GLN A 189 -33.32 10.19 19.81
CA GLN A 189 -32.92 9.66 21.13
C GLN A 189 -32.07 8.39 21.00
N GLN A 190 -32.46 7.47 20.10
CA GLN A 190 -31.64 6.30 19.80
C GLN A 190 -30.28 6.71 19.24
N GLN A 191 -30.25 7.66 18.30
CA GLN A 191 -29.00 8.15 17.72
C GLN A 191 -28.08 8.79 18.77
N LEU A 192 -28.61 9.55 19.72
CA LEU A 192 -27.82 10.11 20.82
C LEU A 192 -27.24 9.03 21.73
N THR A 193 -27.99 7.94 21.96
CA THR A 193 -27.51 6.78 22.73
C THR A 193 -26.37 6.08 21.99
N ASP A 194 -26.53 5.85 20.68
CA ASP A 194 -25.50 5.21 19.85
C ASP A 194 -24.22 6.07 19.79
N LEU A 195 -24.35 7.40 19.73
CA LEU A 195 -23.21 8.33 19.76
C LEU A 195 -22.52 8.34 21.13
N GLN A 196 -23.27 8.24 22.23
CA GLN A 196 -22.70 8.12 23.57
C GLN A 196 -21.92 6.80 23.72
N ASP A 197 -22.49 5.69 23.28
CA ASP A 197 -21.80 4.39 23.29
C ASP A 197 -20.50 4.43 22.45
N ALA A 198 -20.50 5.18 21.34
CA ALA A 198 -19.32 5.37 20.51
C ALA A 198 -18.23 6.19 21.23
N ILE A 199 -18.61 7.26 21.94
CA ILE A 199 -17.72 8.07 22.79
C ILE A 199 -17.05 7.19 23.84
N ASP A 200 -17.85 6.47 24.63
CA ASP A 200 -17.35 5.61 25.72
C ASP A 200 -16.38 4.54 25.19
N ARG A 201 -16.64 4.01 23.98
CA ARG A 201 -15.77 3.03 23.31
C ARG A 201 -14.45 3.62 22.83
N ILE A 202 -14.48 4.82 22.25
CA ILE A 202 -13.27 5.50 21.77
C ILE A 202 -12.40 5.93 22.95
N GLU A 203 -13.00 6.46 24.02
CA GLU A 203 -12.28 6.80 25.26
C GLU A 203 -11.57 5.59 25.86
N GLY A 204 -12.26 4.45 25.97
CA GLY A 204 -11.65 3.19 26.43
C GLY A 204 -10.46 2.77 25.55
N LEU A 205 -10.53 2.94 24.23
CA LEU A 205 -9.41 2.66 23.33
C LEU A 205 -8.24 3.63 23.51
N VAL A 206 -8.49 4.89 23.86
CA VAL A 206 -7.43 5.87 24.17
C VAL A 206 -6.72 5.51 25.48
N GLU A 207 -7.46 5.08 26.50
CA GLU A 207 -6.89 4.58 27.76
C GLU A 207 -6.07 3.30 27.54
N ASP A 208 -6.61 2.34 26.78
CA ASP A 208 -5.92 1.09 26.41
C ASP A 208 -4.62 1.38 25.64
N ALA A 209 -4.62 2.39 24.77
CA ALA A 209 -3.43 2.84 24.06
C ALA A 209 -2.34 3.30 25.05
N GLY A 210 -2.69 4.17 26.00
CA GLY A 210 -1.74 4.64 27.02
C GLY A 210 -1.21 3.52 27.92
N ALA A 211 -2.08 2.58 28.31
CA ALA A 211 -1.66 1.41 29.09
C ALA A 211 -0.68 0.51 28.29
N LEU A 212 -0.96 0.30 27.00
CA LEU A 212 -0.10 -0.47 26.10
C LEU A 212 1.24 0.23 25.84
N GLU A 213 1.25 1.54 25.68
CA GLU A 213 2.47 2.36 25.57
C GLU A 213 3.35 2.17 26.80
N GLY A 214 2.78 2.27 28.01
CA GLY A 214 3.48 2.04 29.26
C GLY A 214 4.07 0.62 29.37
N ARG A 215 3.34 -0.41 28.90
CA ARG A 215 3.84 -1.79 28.84
C ARG A 215 5.01 -1.92 27.87
N ILE A 216 4.91 -1.35 26.67
CA ILE A 216 5.99 -1.39 25.66
C ILE A 216 7.22 -0.65 26.18
N GLN A 217 7.05 0.53 26.79
CA GLN A 217 8.14 1.29 27.38
C GLN A 217 8.80 0.51 28.51
N GLY A 218 8.02 -0.14 29.38
CA GLY A 218 8.55 -1.00 30.44
C GLY A 218 9.39 -2.17 29.90
N VAL A 219 9.00 -2.76 28.77
CA VAL A 219 9.81 -3.77 28.07
C VAL A 219 11.10 -3.16 27.51
N ILE A 220 11.03 -2.00 26.87
CA ILE A 220 12.19 -1.30 26.32
C ILE A 220 13.19 -0.96 27.42
N ASP A 221 12.74 -0.37 28.52
CA ASP A 221 13.57 0.01 29.66
C ASP A 221 14.20 -1.21 30.34
N ALA A 222 13.46 -2.32 30.39
CA ALA A 222 13.97 -3.56 30.95
C ALA A 222 14.97 -4.25 30.03
N VAL A 223 14.86 -4.14 28.70
CA VAL A 223 15.80 -4.74 27.74
C VAL A 223 17.00 -3.83 27.45
N ALA A 224 16.84 -2.52 27.64
CA ALA A 224 17.90 -1.55 27.43
C ALA A 224 19.12 -1.90 28.31
N PRO A 225 20.33 -1.94 27.73
CA PRO A 225 21.53 -2.19 28.52
C PRO A 225 21.66 -1.12 29.60
N PRO A 226 22.08 -1.48 30.82
CA PRO A 226 22.30 -0.48 31.86
C PRO A 226 23.27 0.56 31.31
N PRO A 227 23.01 1.86 31.52
CA PRO A 227 23.89 2.91 31.03
C PRO A 227 25.32 2.58 31.49
N PRO A 228 26.31 2.65 30.59
CA PRO A 228 27.68 2.25 30.92
C PRO A 228 28.06 2.98 32.20
N ALA A 229 28.29 2.22 33.27
CA ALA A 229 28.60 2.77 34.58
C ALA A 229 29.73 3.77 34.37
N VAL A 230 29.44 5.07 34.56
CA VAL A 230 30.31 6.19 34.18
C VAL A 230 31.73 5.82 34.56
N ALA A 231 32.52 5.42 33.55
CA ALA A 231 33.84 4.92 33.80
C ALA A 231 34.59 6.09 34.47
N PRO A 232 35.28 5.86 35.59
CA PRO A 232 36.04 6.90 36.26
C PRO A 232 36.92 7.60 35.22
N PRO A 233 37.03 8.95 35.26
CA PRO A 233 37.63 9.76 34.21
C PRO A 233 39.00 9.18 33.87
N SER A 234 39.07 8.50 32.73
CA SER A 234 40.30 7.86 32.30
C SER A 234 41.30 8.97 31.93
N PRO A 235 42.57 8.85 32.32
CA PRO A 235 43.56 9.87 32.06
C PRO A 235 43.71 10.11 30.54
N PRO A 236 44.12 11.32 30.12
CA PRO A 236 44.19 11.71 28.73
C PRO A 236 45.28 10.93 27.97
N SER A 237 44.91 9.82 27.36
CA SER A 237 45.77 9.06 26.47
C SER A 237 45.85 9.76 25.11
N SER A 238 46.91 10.58 24.96
CA SER A 238 47.32 11.16 23.68
C SER A 238 48.03 10.11 22.84
N VAL A 239 47.31 9.42 21.94
CA VAL A 239 47.97 8.71 20.83
C VAL A 239 47.16 8.92 19.56
N LYS A 240 47.69 9.76 18.66
CA LYS A 240 47.29 9.85 17.25
C LYS A 240 47.78 8.59 16.56
N SER A 241 46.87 7.74 16.08
CA SER A 241 47.17 6.80 15.01
C SER A 241 46.08 6.93 13.95
N LEU A 242 46.54 7.33 12.76
CA LEU A 242 45.80 7.37 11.50
C LEU A 242 45.62 5.95 10.96
N ASP A 243 44.52 5.77 10.24
CA ASP A 243 44.27 4.73 9.22
C ASP A 243 44.18 3.28 9.72
N ASP A 244 43.03 2.92 10.28
CA ASP A 244 42.57 1.52 10.30
C ASP A 244 41.12 1.48 9.82
N ASP A 245 40.91 0.97 8.60
CA ASP A 245 39.61 0.61 8.02
C ASP A 245 39.09 -0.67 8.70
N THR A 246 38.98 -0.64 10.03
CA THR A 246 38.37 -1.73 10.79
C THR A 246 36.87 -1.72 10.47
N PRO A 247 36.26 -2.85 10.06
CA PRO A 247 34.83 -2.92 9.78
C PRO A 247 34.09 -2.39 11.00
N THR A 248 33.35 -1.29 10.81
CA THR A 248 32.52 -0.62 11.80
C THR A 248 31.82 -1.66 12.64
N ALA A 249 32.37 -1.92 13.83
CA ALA A 249 31.87 -2.95 14.72
C ALA A 249 30.39 -2.64 14.95
N ALA A 250 29.54 -3.57 14.53
CA ALA A 250 28.09 -3.47 14.67
C ALA A 250 27.80 -2.99 16.08
N ASP A 251 27.10 -1.85 16.18
CA ASP A 251 26.87 -1.16 17.43
C ASP A 251 26.24 -2.16 18.43
N PRO A 252 26.97 -2.62 19.46
CA PRO A 252 26.50 -3.68 20.35
C PRO A 252 25.31 -3.23 21.21
N THR A 253 24.87 -1.99 21.04
CA THR A 253 23.76 -1.39 21.76
C THR A 253 22.40 -1.60 21.07
N SER A 254 22.36 -1.94 19.78
CA SER A 254 21.09 -2.17 19.07
C SER A 254 20.63 -3.62 19.20
N HIS A 255 20.00 -3.96 20.33
CA HIS A 255 19.32 -5.25 20.48
C HIS A 255 18.23 -5.39 19.39
N PRO A 256 18.17 -6.49 18.62
CA PRO A 256 17.31 -6.59 17.44
C PRO A 256 15.80 -6.47 17.74
N LEU A 257 15.37 -6.71 18.97
CA LEU A 257 13.99 -6.47 19.44
C LEU A 257 13.70 -5.01 19.80
N LEU A 258 14.71 -4.28 20.21
CA LEU A 258 14.53 -2.96 20.77
C LEU A 258 14.18 -1.96 19.65
N THR A 259 14.77 -2.12 18.47
CA THR A 259 14.47 -1.28 17.29
C THR A 259 13.00 -1.38 16.86
N PRO A 260 12.40 -2.57 16.62
CA PRO A 260 10.98 -2.66 16.31
C PRO A 260 10.08 -2.08 17.41
N LEU A 261 10.36 -2.38 18.68
CA LEU A 261 9.54 -1.88 19.80
C LEU A 261 9.59 -0.36 19.92
N GLN A 262 10.77 0.24 19.74
CA GLN A 262 10.92 1.70 19.68
C GLN A 262 10.16 2.33 18.51
N GLN A 263 10.05 1.63 17.38
CA GLN A 263 9.25 2.09 16.24
C GLN A 263 7.74 1.99 16.48
N LEU A 264 7.28 1.11 17.39
CA LEU A 264 5.85 0.99 17.71
C LEU A 264 5.33 2.17 18.54
N LEU A 265 6.13 2.74 19.44
CA LEU A 265 5.72 3.86 20.29
C LEU A 265 5.19 5.07 19.50
N PRO A 266 5.92 5.63 18.50
CA PRO A 266 5.40 6.75 17.73
C PRO A 266 4.15 6.39 16.94
N LEU A 267 4.05 5.15 16.43
CA LEU A 267 2.83 4.69 15.72
C LEU A 267 1.63 4.62 16.66
N LEU A 268 1.84 4.18 17.90
CA LEU A 268 0.80 4.11 18.91
C LEU A 268 0.36 5.51 19.35
N SER A 269 1.30 6.44 19.53
CA SER A 269 1.00 7.85 19.82
C SER A 269 0.16 8.50 18.71
N LEU A 270 0.53 8.28 17.45
CA LEU A 270 -0.20 8.79 16.29
C LEU A 270 -1.63 8.23 16.24
N ARG A 271 -1.81 6.94 16.54
CA ARG A 271 -3.15 6.33 16.63
C ARG A 271 -3.97 6.90 17.78
N SER A 272 -3.35 7.15 18.93
CA SER A 272 -4.04 7.81 20.05
C SER A 272 -4.55 9.20 19.63
N ASP A 273 -3.76 9.96 18.88
CA ASP A 273 -4.17 11.27 18.38
C ASP A 273 -5.28 11.19 17.33
N ASN A 274 -5.25 10.19 16.43
CA ASN A 274 -6.36 9.93 15.50
C ASN A 274 -7.66 9.55 16.22
N LEU A 275 -7.57 8.74 17.29
CA LEU A 275 -8.74 8.40 18.11
C LEU A 275 -9.31 9.62 18.84
N LYS A 276 -8.46 10.54 19.33
CA LYS A 276 -8.93 11.82 19.90
C LYS A 276 -9.65 12.68 18.86
N LEU A 277 -9.13 12.72 17.62
CA LEU A 277 -9.82 13.42 16.54
C LEU A 277 -11.18 12.76 16.22
N ALA A 278 -11.24 11.42 16.22
CA ALA A 278 -12.50 10.69 16.04
C ALA A 278 -13.49 11.00 17.18
N LEU A 279 -13.02 11.14 18.41
CA LEU A 279 -13.82 11.56 19.56
C LEU A 279 -14.42 12.95 19.34
N GLU A 280 -13.60 13.93 18.92
CA GLU A 280 -14.08 15.29 18.60
C GLU A 280 -15.16 15.29 17.50
N LEU A 281 -15.03 14.43 16.49
CA LEU A 281 -16.03 14.28 15.42
C LEU A 281 -17.36 13.71 15.95
N VAL A 282 -17.30 12.69 16.81
CA VAL A 282 -18.50 12.06 17.40
C VAL A 282 -19.18 13.02 18.38
N ASP A 283 -18.41 13.76 19.18
CA ASP A 283 -18.95 14.80 20.05
C ASP A 283 -19.67 15.89 19.26
N GLY A 284 -19.06 16.40 18.19
CA GLY A 284 -19.70 17.36 17.29
C GLY A 284 -20.98 16.80 16.65
N ALA A 285 -20.97 15.53 16.25
CA ALA A 285 -22.16 14.84 15.74
C ALA A 285 -23.26 14.71 16.79
N ARG A 286 -22.90 14.43 18.05
CA ARG A 286 -23.85 14.34 19.19
C ARG A 286 -24.47 15.69 19.50
N GLU A 287 -23.68 16.76 19.51
CA GLU A 287 -24.18 18.12 19.68
C GLU A 287 -25.17 18.50 18.57
N GLY A 288 -24.85 18.18 17.31
CA GLY A 288 -25.75 18.38 16.18
C GLY A 288 -27.08 17.65 16.32
N ALA A 289 -27.05 16.36 16.66
CA ALA A 289 -28.26 15.58 16.95
C ALA A 289 -29.10 16.18 18.08
N ALA A 290 -28.46 16.60 19.17
CA ALA A 290 -29.13 17.20 20.31
C ALA A 290 -29.80 18.54 19.95
N MET A 291 -29.15 19.36 19.12
CA MET A 291 -29.74 20.60 18.60
C MET A 291 -30.95 20.32 17.70
N ASN A 292 -30.89 19.31 16.83
CA ASN A 292 -32.00 18.93 15.96
C ASN A 292 -33.21 18.41 16.77
N LEU A 293 -32.97 17.54 17.76
CA LEU A 293 -34.01 17.07 18.68
C LEU A 293 -34.67 18.25 19.43
N ARG A 294 -33.85 19.23 19.86
CA ARG A 294 -34.37 20.45 20.50
C ARG A 294 -35.20 21.31 19.54
N ALA A 295 -34.84 21.37 18.26
CA ALA A 295 -35.61 22.12 17.28
C ALA A 295 -36.97 21.45 16.99
N ILE A 296 -36.99 20.11 16.91
CA ILE A 296 -38.22 19.32 16.74
C ILE A 296 -39.16 19.53 17.93
N SER A 297 -38.67 19.37 19.16
CA SER A 297 -39.48 19.62 20.38
C SER A 297 -39.99 21.06 20.55
N LEU A 298 -39.45 22.03 19.79
CA LEU A 298 -39.94 23.40 19.73
C LEU A 298 -40.94 23.64 18.59
N GLY A 299 -41.26 22.63 17.78
CA GLY A 299 -42.11 22.74 16.61
C GLY A 299 -41.53 23.61 15.50
N LEU A 300 -40.20 23.65 15.36
CA LEU A 300 -39.52 24.42 14.30
C LEU A 300 -39.45 23.68 12.96
N TYR A 301 -40.07 22.50 12.85
CA TYR A 301 -40.12 21.65 11.68
C TYR A 301 -41.55 21.38 11.21
#